data_AF-A0A960M9Z0-F1
#
_entry.id   AF-A0A960M9Z0-F1
#
_cell.length_a   1.000
_cell.length_b   1.000
_cell.length_c   1.000
_cell.angle_alpha   90.00
_cell.angle_beta   90.00
_cell.angle_gamma   90.00
#
_symmetry.space_group_name_H-M   'P 1'
#
loop_
_entity.id
_entity.type
_entity.pdbx_description
1 polymer ?
#
loop_
_entity_poly.entity_id
_entity_poly.type
_entity_poly.pdbx_seq_one_letter_code
_entity_poly.pdbx_strand_id
1 'polypeptide(L)'
;IYLKGPSGGLPPGEAAGHLLEALSDHFRADAKGIPAAIGLMGVFTSVLKEEKAAIGKRHDEALKHENEHYKRTTEGDWLKKREEYYKGLTEAEYLQFRSRLLEYLVAWFGDALRQQSGGRELDLPSYAKVTAGVAGRFSGPELDRKIEEIERLRAHLNTNVLESLALEVAFVRAFG
;
A
#
# COMPACT_ATOMS: atom_id res chain seq x y z
N ILE A 1 -1.23 -10.78 8.67
CA ILE A 1 -1.22 -10.26 10.05
C ILE A 1 -2.21 -9.11 10.05
N TYR A 2 -3.38 -9.29 10.67
CA TYR A 2 -4.36 -8.21 10.79
C TYR A 2 -3.73 -7.04 11.55
N LEU A 3 -4.02 -5.81 11.11
CA LEU A 3 -3.56 -4.55 11.71
C LEU A 3 -4.14 -4.37 13.14
N LYS A 4 -3.77 -5.23 14.09
CA LYS A 4 -4.18 -5.12 15.49
C LYS A 4 -3.05 -4.52 16.33
N GLY A 5 -3.02 -3.19 16.35
CA GLY A 5 -2.56 -2.41 17.50
C GLY A 5 -3.72 -2.20 18.48
N PRO A 6 -3.47 -1.96 19.78
CA PRO A 6 -4.51 -1.84 20.79
C PRO A 6 -5.29 -0.54 20.57
N SER A 7 -6.59 -0.65 20.28
CA SER A 7 -7.56 0.44 20.10
C SER A 7 -7.14 1.52 19.07
N GLY A 8 -7.55 1.31 17.82
CA GLY A 8 -7.30 2.24 16.71
C GLY A 8 -6.04 1.86 15.94
N GLY A 9 -6.20 1.48 14.67
CA GLY A 9 -5.08 1.14 13.79
C GLY A 9 -4.01 2.23 13.84
N LEU A 10 -2.73 1.83 13.74
CA LEU A 10 -1.63 2.79 13.66
C LEU A 10 -1.97 3.85 12.60
N PRO A 11 -1.83 5.14 12.92
CA PRO A 11 -2.10 6.18 11.93
C PRO A 11 -1.24 5.91 10.70
N PRO A 12 -1.81 6.01 9.49
CA PRO A 12 -1.03 5.82 8.28
C PRO A 12 0.14 6.80 8.31
N GLY A 13 1.34 6.33 7.96
CA GLY A 13 2.43 7.25 7.61
C GLY A 13 1.99 8.17 6.47
N GLU A 14 2.62 9.32 6.31
CA GLU A 14 2.24 10.38 5.34
C GLU A 14 1.89 9.83 3.94
N ALA A 15 2.74 8.93 3.42
CA ALA A 15 2.56 8.26 2.14
C ALA A 15 1.26 7.42 2.06
N ALA A 16 0.93 6.66 3.11
CA ALA A 16 -0.32 5.92 3.18
C ALA A 16 -1.54 6.85 3.38
N GLY A 17 -1.35 8.00 4.04
CA GLY A 17 -2.38 9.04 4.16
C GLY A 17 -2.80 9.60 2.80
N HIS A 18 -1.84 9.88 1.91
CA HIS A 18 -2.15 10.34 0.54
C HIS A 18 -3.01 9.35 -0.24
N LEU A 19 -2.72 8.04 -0.14
CA LEU A 19 -3.55 7.01 -0.77
C LEU A 19 -4.97 7.00 -0.18
N LEU A 20 -5.10 7.06 1.15
CA LEU A 20 -6.39 7.00 1.83
C LEU A 20 -7.26 8.24 1.56
N GLU A 21 -6.66 9.42 1.44
CA GLU A 21 -7.39 10.62 0.99
C GLU A 21 -7.85 10.50 -0.46
N ALA A 22 -7.00 10.02 -1.37
CA ALA A 22 -7.41 9.79 -2.75
C ALA A 22 -8.54 8.76 -2.86
N LEU A 23 -8.50 7.71 -2.03
CA LEU A 23 -9.56 6.71 -1.94
C LEU A 23 -10.86 7.30 -1.39
N SER A 24 -10.75 8.13 -0.36
CA SER A 24 -11.85 8.88 0.21
C SER A 24 -12.53 9.77 -0.84
N ASP A 25 -11.75 10.55 -1.59
CA ASP A 25 -12.26 11.44 -2.62
C ASP A 25 -12.89 10.67 -3.79
N HIS A 26 -12.29 9.55 -4.20
CA HIS A 26 -12.85 8.66 -5.21
C HIS A 26 -14.29 8.23 -4.84
N PHE A 27 -14.52 7.81 -3.60
CA PHE A 27 -15.85 7.38 -3.16
C PHE A 27 -16.80 8.53 -2.84
N ARG A 28 -16.31 9.65 -2.30
CA ARG A 28 -17.12 10.85 -2.04
C ARG A 28 -17.66 11.46 -3.34
N ALA A 29 -16.85 11.47 -4.40
CA ALA A 29 -17.23 12.00 -5.70
C ALA A 29 -18.09 11.03 -6.53
N ASP A 30 -18.42 9.85 -5.99
CA ASP A 30 -19.11 8.78 -6.73
C ASP A 30 -18.39 8.43 -8.05
N ALA A 31 -17.05 8.52 -8.07
CA ALA A 31 -16.25 8.27 -9.26
C ALA A 31 -16.41 6.81 -9.71
N LYS A 32 -16.53 6.60 -11.03
CA LYS A 32 -16.86 5.30 -11.65
C LYS A 32 -16.14 5.14 -12.99
N GLY A 33 -16.02 3.89 -13.41
CA GLY A 33 -15.46 3.51 -14.70
C GLY A 33 -13.93 3.47 -14.69
N ILE A 34 -13.41 2.96 -15.81
CA ILE A 34 -11.97 2.75 -16.04
C ILE A 34 -11.15 4.03 -15.75
N PRO A 35 -11.52 5.24 -16.24
CA PRO A 35 -10.69 6.43 -16.00
C PRO A 35 -10.52 6.76 -14.52
N ALA A 36 -11.58 6.60 -13.71
CA ALA A 36 -11.52 6.84 -12.27
C ALA A 36 -10.62 5.83 -11.56
N ALA A 37 -10.70 4.56 -11.96
CA ALA A 37 -9.87 3.49 -11.42
C ALA A 37 -8.38 3.68 -11.77
N ILE A 38 -8.08 4.07 -13.02
CA ILE A 38 -6.72 4.37 -13.47
C ILE A 38 -6.16 5.60 -12.77
N GLY A 39 -6.97 6.64 -12.52
CA GLY A 39 -6.55 7.79 -11.72
C GLY A 39 -6.12 7.39 -10.31
N LEU A 40 -6.91 6.56 -9.63
CA LEU A 40 -6.59 6.05 -8.29
C LEU A 40 -5.34 5.14 -8.30
N MET A 41 -5.18 4.29 -9.33
CA MET A 41 -3.95 3.52 -9.54
C MET A 41 -2.73 4.44 -9.74
N GLY A 42 -2.89 5.55 -10.44
CA GLY A 42 -1.85 6.57 -10.62
C GLY A 42 -1.35 7.14 -9.29
N VAL A 43 -2.27 7.39 -8.35
CA VAL A 43 -1.90 7.81 -6.99
C VAL A 43 -1.15 6.68 -6.26
N PHE A 44 -1.70 5.46 -6.25
CA PHE A 44 -1.07 4.31 -5.61
C PHE A 44 0.37 4.06 -6.10
N THR A 45 0.57 4.08 -7.41
CA THR A 45 1.90 3.88 -8.03
C THR A 45 2.86 5.03 -7.75
N SER A 46 2.35 6.27 -7.67
CA SER A 46 3.18 7.43 -7.29
C SER A 46 3.67 7.32 -5.84
N VAL A 47 2.79 6.94 -4.92
CA VAL A 47 3.14 6.68 -3.51
C VAL A 47 4.20 5.59 -3.39
N LEU A 48 4.06 4.48 -4.13
CA LEU A 48 5.08 3.42 -4.16
C LEU A 48 6.43 3.91 -4.66
N LYS A 49 6.43 4.69 -5.75
CA LYS A 49 7.66 5.22 -6.36
C LYS A 49 8.37 6.19 -5.41
N GLU A 50 7.62 7.08 -4.77
CA GLU A 50 8.14 8.06 -3.82
C GLU A 50 8.76 7.37 -2.60
N GLU A 51 8.07 6.39 -2.02
CA GLU A 51 8.61 5.66 -0.86
C GLU A 51 9.84 4.84 -1.25
N LYS A 52 9.85 4.18 -2.42
CA LYS A 52 11.04 3.45 -2.91
C LYS A 52 12.24 4.38 -3.07
N ALA A 53 12.03 5.58 -3.59
CA ALA A 53 13.07 6.59 -3.71
C ALA A 53 13.56 7.09 -2.34
N ALA A 54 12.64 7.29 -1.39
CA ALA A 54 12.98 7.70 -0.02
C ALA A 54 13.78 6.62 0.72
N ILE A 55 13.37 5.35 0.65
CA ILE A 55 14.11 4.19 1.19
C ILE A 55 15.52 4.16 0.58
N GLY A 56 15.62 4.21 -0.75
CA GLY A 56 16.91 4.20 -1.45
C GLY A 56 17.83 5.32 -1.00
N LYS A 57 17.32 6.56 -0.90
CA LYS A 57 18.10 7.70 -0.42
C LYS A 57 18.63 7.49 1.01
N ARG A 58 17.79 6.99 1.93
CA ARG A 58 18.23 6.69 3.31
C ARG A 58 19.35 5.66 3.34
N HIS A 59 19.26 4.62 2.51
CA HIS A 59 20.28 3.58 2.43
C HIS A 59 21.55 4.04 1.74
N ASP A 60 21.47 4.88 0.72
CA ASP A 60 22.65 5.48 0.07
C ASP A 60 23.41 6.40 1.05
N GLU A 61 22.69 7.19 1.85
CA GLU A 61 23.28 8.03 2.90
C GLU A 61 23.95 7.18 3.99
N ALA A 62 23.31 6.10 4.43
CA ALA A 62 23.89 5.15 5.39
C ALA A 62 25.14 4.46 4.84
N LEU A 63 25.09 3.98 3.60
CA LEU A 63 26.23 3.37 2.91
C LEU A 63 27.39 4.36 2.76
N LYS A 64 27.10 5.62 2.42
CA LYS A 64 28.13 6.67 2.32
C LYS A 64 28.83 6.88 3.66
N HIS A 65 28.08 7.01 4.74
CA HIS A 65 28.64 7.18 6.08
C HIS A 65 29.52 5.98 6.50
N GLU A 66 29.07 4.75 6.20
CA GLU A 66 29.86 3.55 6.46
C GLU A 66 31.13 3.48 5.61
N ASN A 67 31.03 3.82 4.32
CA ASN A 67 32.19 3.87 3.43
C ASN A 67 33.23 4.88 3.94
N GLU A 68 32.80 6.07 4.37
CA GLU A 68 33.71 7.08 4.93
C GLU A 68 34.41 6.57 6.20
N HIS A 69 33.71 5.83 7.05
CA HIS A 69 34.25 5.30 8.30
C HIS A 69 35.19 4.09 8.10
N TYR A 70 34.82 3.15 7.23
CA TYR A 70 35.47 1.84 7.14
C TYR A 70 36.43 1.66 5.95
N LYS A 71 36.40 2.55 4.94
CA LYS A 71 37.22 2.41 3.73
C LYS A 71 38.73 2.28 3.97
N ARG A 72 39.24 2.73 5.12
CA ARG A 72 40.68 2.66 5.48
C ARG A 72 41.01 1.53 6.45
N THR A 73 40.01 0.81 6.96
CA THR A 73 40.15 -0.19 8.02
C THR A 73 39.62 -1.57 7.62
N THR A 74 38.91 -1.66 6.50
CA THR A 74 38.41 -2.93 5.95
C THR A 74 39.13 -3.27 4.65
N GLU A 75 39.63 -4.50 4.54
CA GLU A 75 40.25 -5.05 3.33
C GLU A 75 39.24 -5.90 2.51
N GLY A 76 39.52 -6.06 1.21
CA GLY A 76 38.77 -6.98 0.34
C GLY A 76 37.35 -6.53 -0.03
N ASP A 77 36.47 -7.51 -0.29
CA ASP A 77 35.12 -7.29 -0.86
C ASP A 77 34.07 -6.77 0.14
N TRP A 78 34.46 -6.35 1.35
CA TRP A 78 33.51 -5.91 2.38
C TRP A 78 32.62 -4.76 1.90
N LEU A 79 33.20 -3.74 1.28
CA LEU A 79 32.46 -2.57 0.75
C LEU A 79 31.44 -2.99 -0.32
N LYS A 80 31.82 -3.92 -1.20
CA LYS A 80 30.94 -4.44 -2.25
C LYS A 80 29.77 -5.24 -1.67
N LYS A 81 30.04 -6.12 -0.69
CA LYS A 81 28.99 -6.86 0.02
C LYS A 81 28.05 -5.93 0.77
N ARG A 82 28.56 -4.81 1.28
CA ARG A 82 27.73 -3.82 1.98
C ARG A 82 26.82 -3.05 1.02
N GLU A 83 27.28 -2.73 -0.17
CA GLU A 83 26.44 -2.18 -1.24
C GLU A 83 25.33 -3.16 -1.65
N GLU A 84 25.67 -4.45 -1.85
CA GLU A 84 24.69 -5.50 -2.14
C GLU A 84 23.65 -5.67 -1.02
N TYR A 85 24.10 -5.58 0.25
CA TYR A 85 23.21 -5.60 1.41
C TYR A 85 22.18 -4.48 1.36
N TYR A 86 22.60 -3.22 1.13
CA TYR A 86 21.68 -2.08 1.09
C TYR A 86 20.72 -2.13 -0.11
N LYS A 87 21.16 -2.69 -1.24
CA LYS A 87 20.25 -2.97 -2.38
C LYS A 87 19.17 -3.98 -2.00
N GLY A 88 19.55 -5.07 -1.35
CA GLY A 88 18.61 -6.08 -0.86
C GLY A 88 17.65 -5.52 0.20
N LEU A 89 18.17 -4.72 1.14
CA LEU A 89 17.37 -4.09 2.19
C LEU A 89 16.36 -3.08 1.61
N THR A 90 16.78 -2.29 0.62
CA THR A 90 15.89 -1.37 -0.10
C THR A 90 14.71 -2.11 -0.74
N GLU A 91 14.99 -3.22 -1.40
CA GLU A 91 13.94 -4.02 -2.04
C GLU A 91 13.02 -4.68 -1.00
N ALA A 92 13.56 -5.22 0.09
CA ALA A 92 12.77 -5.81 1.16
C ALA A 92 11.81 -4.79 1.81
N GLU A 93 12.29 -3.60 2.13
CA GLU A 93 11.46 -2.53 2.70
C GLU A 93 10.40 -2.04 1.71
N TYR A 94 10.76 -1.92 0.43
CA TYR A 94 9.78 -1.59 -0.63
C TYR A 94 8.65 -2.62 -0.69
N LEU A 95 8.97 -3.92 -0.70
CA LEU A 95 7.98 -4.99 -0.73
C LEU A 95 7.08 -4.98 0.50
N GLN A 96 7.64 -4.73 1.69
CA GLN A 96 6.88 -4.59 2.92
C GLN A 96 5.92 -3.39 2.86
N PHE A 97 6.40 -2.25 2.37
CA PHE A 97 5.57 -1.06 2.20
C PHE A 97 4.44 -1.28 1.20
N ARG A 98 4.73 -1.90 0.05
CA ARG A 98 3.72 -2.28 -0.95
C ARG A 98 2.65 -3.19 -0.35
N SER A 99 3.04 -4.19 0.44
CA SER A 99 2.08 -5.06 1.14
C SER A 99 1.16 -4.26 2.07
N ARG A 100 1.71 -3.30 2.81
CA ARG A 100 0.94 -2.44 3.73
C ARG A 100 -0.06 -1.55 2.99
N LEU A 101 0.30 -1.00 1.82
CA LEU A 101 -0.68 -0.23 1.03
C LEU A 101 -1.86 -1.09 0.58
N LEU A 102 -1.62 -2.36 0.19
CA LEU A 102 -2.70 -3.29 -0.13
C LEU A 102 -3.57 -3.62 1.08
N GLU A 103 -2.98 -3.73 2.28
CA GLU A 103 -3.73 -3.91 3.52
C GLU A 103 -4.70 -2.75 3.77
N TYR A 104 -4.32 -1.50 3.47
CA TYR A 104 -5.23 -0.36 3.57
C TYR A 104 -6.40 -0.44 2.58
N LEU A 105 -6.16 -0.89 1.35
CA LEU A 105 -7.25 -1.10 0.38
C LEU A 105 -8.24 -2.18 0.85
N VAL A 106 -7.72 -3.28 1.44
CA VAL A 106 -8.56 -4.33 2.03
C VAL A 106 -9.32 -3.80 3.25
N ALA A 107 -8.64 -3.07 4.14
CA ALA A 107 -9.25 -2.48 5.33
C ALA A 107 -10.41 -1.53 4.97
N TRP A 108 -10.29 -0.79 3.86
CA TRP A 108 -11.33 0.12 3.39
C TRP A 108 -12.65 -0.60 3.10
N PHE A 109 -12.62 -1.66 2.30
CA PHE A 109 -13.82 -2.45 2.01
C PHE A 109 -14.22 -3.33 3.19
N GLY A 110 -13.27 -3.79 4.00
CA GLY A 110 -13.52 -4.51 5.25
C GLY A 110 -14.31 -3.67 6.26
N ASP A 111 -14.01 -2.38 6.37
CA ASP A 111 -14.77 -1.45 7.21
C ASP A 111 -16.17 -1.20 6.67
N ALA A 112 -16.33 -1.04 5.35
CA ALA A 112 -17.67 -0.95 4.74
C ALA A 112 -18.50 -2.21 5.04
N LEU A 113 -17.92 -3.41 4.90
CA LEU A 113 -18.60 -4.67 5.18
C LEU A 113 -18.93 -4.84 6.67
N ARG A 114 -18.01 -4.46 7.57
CA ARG A 114 -18.26 -4.43 9.01
C ARG A 114 -19.40 -3.49 9.35
N GLN A 115 -19.45 -2.31 8.75
CA GLN A 115 -20.53 -1.34 8.98
C GLN A 115 -21.89 -1.84 8.46
N GLN A 116 -21.94 -2.55 7.33
CA GLN A 116 -23.17 -3.22 6.87
C GLN A 116 -23.69 -4.23 7.89
N SER A 117 -22.77 -4.91 8.57
CA SER A 117 -23.08 -5.95 9.57
C SER A 117 -23.32 -5.39 10.98
N GLY A 118 -23.32 -4.06 11.16
CA GLY A 118 -23.48 -3.41 12.46
C GLY A 118 -22.24 -3.43 13.37
N GLY A 119 -21.08 -3.83 12.83
CA GLY A 119 -19.80 -3.78 13.52
C GLY A 119 -19.35 -2.36 13.84
N ARG A 120 -18.72 -2.18 15.01
CA ARG A 120 -18.28 -0.86 15.51
C ARG A 120 -16.76 -0.67 15.56
N GLU A 121 -16.01 -1.77 15.54
CA GLU A 121 -14.55 -1.74 15.50
C GLU A 121 -14.09 -1.64 14.04
N LEU A 122 -13.59 -0.46 13.67
CA LEU A 122 -13.13 -0.14 12.32
C LEU A 122 -11.61 -0.04 12.30
N ASP A 123 -10.99 -0.52 11.22
CA ASP A 123 -9.55 -0.43 11.01
C ASP A 123 -9.13 1.02 10.64
N LEU A 124 -10.03 1.76 9.97
CA LEU A 124 -9.85 3.12 9.47
C LEU A 124 -10.91 4.08 10.06
N PRO A 125 -10.95 4.30 11.38
CA PRO A 125 -12.01 5.07 12.04
C PRO A 125 -12.12 6.52 11.55
N SER A 126 -11.02 7.15 11.13
CA SER A 126 -11.01 8.50 10.56
C SER A 126 -11.82 8.61 9.25
N TYR A 127 -11.99 7.49 8.54
CA TYR A 127 -12.72 7.42 7.27
C TYR A 127 -14.12 6.82 7.43
N ALA A 128 -14.57 6.54 8.66
CA ALA A 128 -15.81 5.84 8.97
C ALA A 128 -17.05 6.39 8.25
N LYS A 129 -17.14 7.71 8.08
CA LYS A 129 -18.26 8.35 7.36
C LYS A 129 -18.28 7.99 5.88
N VAL A 130 -17.10 7.93 5.25
CA VAL A 130 -16.99 7.61 3.82
C VAL A 130 -17.20 6.12 3.60
N THR A 131 -16.58 5.26 4.41
CA THR A 131 -16.79 3.81 4.34
C THR A 131 -18.24 3.43 4.63
N ALA A 132 -18.97 4.19 5.46
CA ALA A 132 -20.40 3.99 5.67
C ALA A 132 -21.21 4.34 4.42
N GLY A 133 -20.79 5.35 3.65
CA GLY A 133 -21.37 5.64 2.34
C GLY A 133 -21.12 4.50 1.34
N VAL A 134 -19.92 3.93 1.35
CA VAL A 134 -19.57 2.75 0.55
C VAL A 134 -20.45 1.55 0.94
N ALA A 135 -20.64 1.32 2.25
CA ALA A 135 -21.53 0.30 2.80
C ALA A 135 -22.99 0.47 2.34
N GLY A 136 -23.47 1.70 2.15
CA GLY A 136 -24.81 1.95 1.61
C GLY A 136 -24.93 1.77 0.09
N ARG A 137 -23.80 1.82 -0.64
CA ARG A 137 -23.77 1.84 -2.12
C ARG A 137 -23.61 0.46 -2.75
N PHE A 138 -22.86 -0.44 -2.12
CA PHE A 138 -22.60 -1.78 -2.63
C PHE A 138 -23.29 -2.83 -1.77
N SER A 139 -23.66 -3.98 -2.34
CA SER A 139 -24.08 -5.14 -1.55
C SER A 139 -22.88 -5.84 -0.90
N GLY A 140 -23.12 -6.63 0.15
CA GLY A 140 -22.08 -7.46 0.79
C GLY A 140 -21.27 -8.30 -0.21
N PRO A 141 -21.92 -9.07 -1.12
CA PRO A 141 -21.20 -9.83 -2.15
C PRO A 141 -20.37 -8.97 -3.12
N GLU A 142 -20.75 -7.72 -3.38
CA GLU A 142 -19.94 -6.81 -4.21
C GLU A 142 -18.71 -6.31 -3.45
N LEU A 143 -18.85 -6.01 -2.16
CA LEU A 143 -17.71 -5.66 -1.30
C LEU A 143 -16.72 -6.82 -1.17
N ASP A 144 -17.23 -8.04 -0.97
CA ASP A 144 -16.41 -9.26 -0.93
C ASP A 144 -15.62 -9.44 -2.22
N ARG A 145 -16.27 -9.30 -3.38
CA ARG A 145 -15.57 -9.37 -4.68
C ARG A 145 -14.47 -8.32 -4.79
N LYS A 146 -14.70 -7.09 -4.34
CA LYS A 146 -13.69 -6.02 -4.39
C LYS A 146 -12.49 -6.35 -3.49
N ILE A 147 -12.72 -6.93 -2.31
CA ILE A 147 -11.65 -7.45 -1.43
C ILE A 147 -10.88 -8.58 -2.13
N GLU A 148 -11.59 -9.53 -2.73
CA GLU A 148 -10.95 -10.64 -3.44
C GLU A 148 -10.05 -10.18 -4.61
N GLU A 149 -10.44 -9.13 -5.35
CA GLU A 149 -9.59 -8.59 -6.42
C GLU A 149 -8.27 -8.02 -5.87
N ILE A 150 -8.30 -7.38 -4.70
CA ILE A 150 -7.09 -6.87 -4.03
C ILE A 150 -6.23 -8.02 -3.49
N GLU A 151 -6.84 -9.07 -2.95
CA GLU A 151 -6.11 -10.25 -2.49
C GLU A 151 -5.51 -11.04 -3.67
N ARG A 152 -6.22 -11.13 -4.80
CA ARG A 152 -5.68 -11.67 -6.06
C ARG A 152 -4.50 -10.86 -6.55
N LEU A 153 -4.57 -9.53 -6.49
CA LEU A 153 -3.43 -8.66 -6.79
C LEU A 153 -2.24 -8.97 -5.89
N ARG A 154 -2.45 -9.07 -4.58
CA ARG A 154 -1.38 -9.43 -3.63
C ARG A 154 -0.73 -10.75 -4.01
N ALA A 155 -1.52 -11.76 -4.38
CA ALA A 155 -0.99 -13.04 -4.84
C ALA A 155 -0.16 -12.89 -6.12
N HIS A 156 -0.63 -12.15 -7.14
CA HIS A 156 0.11 -11.92 -8.38
C HIS A 156 1.44 -11.18 -8.16
N LEU A 157 1.45 -10.19 -7.27
CA LEU A 157 2.66 -9.41 -6.95
C LEU A 157 3.75 -10.22 -6.23
N ASN A 158 3.44 -11.44 -5.78
CA ASN A 158 4.39 -12.41 -5.24
C ASN A 158 4.84 -13.45 -6.28
N THR A 159 4.51 -13.23 -7.56
CA THR A 159 4.92 -14.09 -8.70
C THR A 159 5.71 -13.27 -9.73
N ASN A 160 6.01 -13.85 -10.89
CA ASN A 160 6.74 -13.20 -11.99
C ASN A 160 5.85 -12.31 -12.89
N VAL A 161 4.65 -11.95 -12.46
CA VAL A 161 3.75 -11.08 -13.24
C VAL A 161 4.28 -9.64 -13.24
N LEU A 162 4.09 -8.94 -14.36
CA LEU A 162 4.39 -7.51 -14.47
C LEU A 162 3.50 -6.72 -13.50
N GLU A 163 4.11 -6.05 -12.53
CA GLU A 163 3.43 -5.29 -11.48
C GLU A 163 2.45 -4.26 -12.04
N SER A 164 2.84 -3.50 -13.07
CA SER A 164 1.98 -2.49 -13.69
C SER A 164 0.68 -3.07 -14.26
N LEU A 165 0.76 -4.22 -14.94
CA LEU A 165 -0.40 -4.90 -15.52
C LEU A 165 -1.29 -5.49 -14.42
N ALA A 166 -0.69 -6.11 -13.40
CA ALA A 166 -1.44 -6.64 -12.27
C ALA A 166 -2.22 -5.54 -11.55
N LEU A 167 -1.57 -4.38 -11.33
CA LEU A 167 -2.20 -3.20 -10.74
C LEU A 167 -3.35 -2.69 -11.61
N GLU A 168 -3.13 -2.53 -12.91
CA GLU A 168 -4.17 -2.02 -13.82
C GLU A 168 -5.43 -2.88 -13.77
N VAL A 169 -5.28 -4.20 -13.94
CA VAL A 169 -6.40 -5.14 -13.92
C VAL A 169 -7.13 -5.11 -12.58
N ALA A 170 -6.39 -5.16 -11.48
CA ALA A 170 -6.98 -5.19 -10.15
C ALA A 170 -7.69 -3.89 -9.79
N PHE A 171 -7.10 -2.73 -10.11
CA PHE A 171 -7.71 -1.44 -9.83
C PHE A 171 -8.99 -1.22 -10.63
N VAL A 172 -8.98 -1.57 -11.93
CA VAL A 172 -10.20 -1.50 -12.75
C VAL A 172 -11.32 -2.38 -12.19
N ARG A 173 -11.01 -3.57 -11.68
CA ARG A 173 -12.03 -4.47 -11.13
C ARG A 173 -12.52 -4.06 -9.73
N ALA A 174 -11.64 -3.54 -8.89
CA ALA A 174 -11.97 -3.16 -7.53
C ALA A 174 -12.60 -1.76 -7.43
N PHE A 175 -12.19 -0.81 -8.28
CA PHE A 175 -12.54 0.62 -8.18
C PHE A 175 -13.15 1.21 -9.46
N GLY A 176 -13.30 0.43 -10.52
CA GLY A 176 -14.05 0.82 -11.72
C GLY A 176 -15.56 0.79 -11.54
#